data_AF-A0A482YZ88-F1
#
_entry.id   AF-A0A482YZ88-F1
#
_cell.length_a   1.000
_cell.length_b   1.000
_cell.length_c   1.000
_cell.angle_alpha   90.00
_cell.angle_beta   90.00
_cell.angle_gamma   90.00
#
_symmetry.space_group_name_H-M   'P 1'
#
loop_
_entity.id
_entity.type
_entity.pdbx_description
1 polymer ?
#
loop_
_entity_poly.entity_id
_entity_poly.type
_entity_poly.pdbx_seq_one_letter_code
_entity_poly.pdbx_strand_id
1 'polypeptide(L)'
;MVAHQSKHYSGPIPQPSDLQKYEDIKVGFAERILAMAERESTHRQNLDNRIITSERAFNILGQMTALSIGVLVIALMGYAISQGFAEQVQWIGVSIASVVGLFIYKRK
;
A
#
# COMPACT_ATOMS: atom_id res chain seq x y z
N MET A 1 9.20 -47.01 22.32
CA MET A 1 9.10 -45.78 21.50
C MET A 1 7.83 -45.04 21.92
N VAL A 2 7.94 -43.87 22.55
CA VAL A 2 6.79 -43.02 22.88
C VAL A 2 6.58 -42.08 21.70
N ALA A 3 5.48 -42.22 20.98
CA ALA A 3 5.13 -41.35 19.87
C ALA A 3 4.67 -39.99 20.41
N HIS A 4 5.44 -38.94 20.16
CA HIS A 4 5.05 -37.57 20.47
C HIS A 4 4.23 -37.04 19.30
N GLN A 5 2.91 -36.90 19.46
CA GLN A 5 2.09 -36.20 18.46
C GLN A 5 2.25 -34.69 18.66
N SER A 6 2.91 -34.01 17.71
CA SER A 6 2.87 -32.55 17.64
C SER A 6 1.62 -32.14 16.86
N LYS A 7 0.71 -31.42 17.51
CA LYS A 7 -0.38 -30.72 16.83
C LYS A 7 0.11 -29.32 16.51
N HIS A 8 0.34 -29.03 15.23
CA HIS A 8 0.56 -27.67 14.75
C HIS A 8 -0.79 -27.09 14.35
N TYR A 9 -1.15 -25.98 14.97
CA TYR A 9 -2.31 -25.20 14.58
C TYR A 9 -1.84 -23.80 14.19
N SER A 10 -2.40 -23.30 13.09
CA SER A 10 -2.09 -21.97 12.56
C SER A 10 -3.41 -21.27 12.28
N GLY A 11 -3.69 -20.24 13.08
CA GLY A 11 -4.93 -19.50 13.04
C GLY A 11 -5.13 -18.74 14.35
N PRO A 12 -5.81 -17.59 14.33
CA PRO A 12 -5.98 -16.73 15.50
C PRO A 12 -6.90 -17.32 16.57
N ILE A 13 -7.67 -18.37 16.25
CA ILE A 13 -8.66 -18.99 17.14
C ILE A 13 -8.35 -20.48 17.27
N PRO A 14 -8.24 -21.04 18.49
CA PRO A 14 -8.03 -22.48 18.69
C PRO A 14 -9.21 -23.31 18.17
N GLN A 15 -8.99 -24.62 17.97
CA GLN A 15 -10.05 -25.51 17.48
C GLN A 15 -11.27 -25.49 18.44
N PRO A 16 -12.50 -25.69 17.92
CA PRO A 16 -13.71 -25.71 18.76
C PRO A 16 -13.63 -26.70 19.94
N SER A 17 -13.00 -27.85 19.71
CA SER A 17 -12.78 -28.89 20.72
C SER A 17 -11.77 -28.49 21.81
N ASP A 18 -10.87 -27.54 21.52
CA ASP A 18 -9.92 -27.00 22.50
C ASP A 18 -10.50 -25.76 23.21
N LEU A 19 -11.32 -24.96 22.54
CA LEU A 19 -12.11 -23.88 23.17
C LEU A 19 -12.97 -24.41 24.31
N GLN A 20 -13.63 -25.56 24.12
CA GLN A 20 -14.44 -26.20 25.16
C GLN A 20 -13.60 -26.58 26.39
N LYS A 21 -12.38 -27.09 26.18
CA LYS A 21 -11.44 -27.39 27.28
C LYS A 21 -10.98 -26.14 28.02
N TYR A 22 -10.80 -25.01 27.31
CA TYR A 22 -10.46 -23.73 27.95
C TYR A 22 -11.60 -23.22 28.84
N GLU A 23 -12.85 -23.42 28.41
CA GLU A 23 -14.02 -23.11 29.21
C GLU A 23 -14.15 -24.00 30.45
N ASP A 24 -13.84 -25.30 30.29
CA ASP A 24 -13.81 -26.27 31.40
C ASP A 24 -12.73 -25.94 32.45
N ILE A 25 -11.60 -25.32 32.05
CA ILE A 25 -10.55 -24.84 32.97
C ILE A 25 -11.08 -23.68 33.81
N LYS A 26 -11.74 -22.71 33.16
CA LYS A 26 -12.34 -21.56 33.82
C LYS A 26 -13.46 -20.99 32.95
N VAL A 27 -14.64 -20.87 33.53
CA VAL A 27 -15.78 -20.20 32.88
C VAL A 27 -15.39 -18.79 32.42
N GLY A 28 -15.62 -18.49 31.14
CA GLY A 28 -15.29 -17.25 30.46
C GLY A 28 -13.90 -17.18 29.82
N PHE A 29 -13.09 -18.25 29.86
CA PHE A 29 -11.79 -18.27 29.19
C PHE A 29 -11.92 -18.34 27.67
N ALA A 30 -12.85 -19.16 27.16
CA ALA A 30 -13.05 -19.28 25.71
C ALA A 30 -13.47 -17.93 25.11
N GLU A 31 -14.40 -17.24 25.77
CA GLU A 31 -14.85 -15.89 25.39
C GLU A 31 -13.70 -14.88 25.38
N ARG A 32 -12.81 -14.95 26.38
CA ARG A 32 -11.65 -14.03 26.45
C ARG A 32 -10.63 -14.27 25.35
N ILE A 33 -10.44 -15.53 24.92
CA ILE A 33 -9.62 -15.89 23.76
C ILE A 33 -10.25 -15.36 22.48
N LEU A 34 -11.56 -15.57 22.30
CA LEU A 34 -12.29 -15.10 21.12
C LEU A 34 -12.26 -13.57 21.01
N ALA A 35 -12.49 -12.87 22.13
CA ALA A 35 -12.41 -11.42 22.20
C ALA A 35 -10.97 -10.89 21.97
N MET A 36 -9.94 -11.68 22.29
CA MET A 36 -8.55 -11.31 21.97
C MET A 36 -8.31 -11.40 20.46
N ALA A 37 -8.73 -12.51 19.84
CA ALA A 37 -8.62 -12.72 18.39
C ALA A 37 -9.42 -11.69 17.59
N GLU A 38 -10.62 -11.32 18.05
CA GLU A 38 -11.42 -10.27 17.42
C GLU A 38 -10.74 -8.91 17.51
N ARG A 39 -10.24 -8.50 18.69
CA ARG A 39 -9.49 -7.25 18.85
C ARG A 39 -8.25 -7.20 17.95
N GLU A 40 -7.52 -8.30 17.82
CA GLU A 40 -6.37 -8.39 16.92
C GLU A 40 -6.78 -8.25 15.46
N SER A 41 -7.86 -8.91 15.05
CA SER A 41 -8.43 -8.77 13.70
C SER A 41 -8.85 -7.32 13.40
N THR A 42 -9.57 -6.68 14.32
CA THR A 42 -9.97 -5.27 14.21
C THR A 42 -8.75 -4.35 14.17
N HIS A 43 -7.74 -4.60 15.00
CA HIS A 43 -6.50 -3.81 14.99
C HIS A 43 -5.79 -3.92 13.64
N ARG A 44 -5.66 -5.14 13.09
CA ARG A 44 -5.05 -5.37 11.77
C ARG A 44 -5.83 -4.68 10.67
N GLN A 45 -7.15 -4.82 10.62
CA GLN A 45 -8.00 -4.12 9.65
C GLN A 45 -7.83 -2.60 9.73
N ASN A 46 -7.72 -2.05 10.95
CA ASN A 46 -7.47 -0.61 11.13
C ASN A 46 -6.09 -0.18 10.61
N LEU A 47 -5.04 -1.00 10.80
CA LEU A 47 -3.72 -0.74 10.24
C LEU A 47 -3.75 -0.81 8.71
N ASP A 48 -4.36 -1.85 8.14
CA ASP A 48 -4.50 -2.02 6.69
C ASP A 48 -5.24 -0.80 6.09
N ASN A 49 -6.34 -0.38 6.71
CA ASN A 49 -7.07 0.82 6.29
C ASN A 49 -6.21 2.09 6.36
N ARG A 50 -5.41 2.26 7.41
CA ARG A 50 -4.49 3.41 7.54
C ARG A 50 -3.40 3.40 6.48
N ILE A 51 -2.87 2.23 6.14
CA ILE A 51 -1.87 2.07 5.09
C ILE A 51 -2.48 2.44 3.74
N ILE A 52 -3.63 1.84 3.39
CA ILE A 52 -4.33 2.09 2.12
C ILE A 52 -4.70 3.57 1.97
N THR A 53 -5.23 4.18 3.04
CA THR A 53 -5.61 5.60 3.01
C THR A 53 -4.40 6.52 2.87
N SER A 54 -3.30 6.23 3.58
CA SER A 54 -2.05 6.98 3.47
C SER A 54 -1.43 6.85 2.09
N GLU A 55 -1.36 5.62 1.56
CA GLU A 55 -0.83 5.35 0.21
C GLU A 55 -1.66 6.04 -0.87
N ARG A 56 -3.00 6.04 -0.73
CA ARG A 56 -3.88 6.81 -1.61
C ARG A 56 -3.60 8.30 -1.54
N ALA A 57 -3.43 8.86 -0.35
CA ALA A 57 -3.13 10.28 -0.19
C ALA A 57 -1.79 10.63 -0.85
N PHE A 58 -0.73 9.86 -0.61
CA PHE A 58 0.57 10.07 -1.25
C PHE A 58 0.50 9.94 -2.78
N ASN A 59 -0.26 8.98 -3.30
CA ASN A 59 -0.47 8.82 -4.73
C ASN A 59 -1.20 10.01 -5.35
N ILE A 60 -2.25 10.53 -4.70
CA ILE A 60 -2.98 11.72 -5.17
C ILE A 60 -2.08 12.96 -5.12
N LEU A 61 -1.34 13.17 -4.02
CA LEU A 61 -0.41 14.30 -3.89
C LEU A 61 0.72 14.21 -4.94
N GLY A 62 1.27 13.02 -5.17
CA GLY A 62 2.27 12.78 -6.21
C GLY A 62 1.73 13.04 -7.61
N GLN A 63 0.49 12.62 -7.90
CA GLN A 63 -0.14 12.86 -9.19
C GLN A 63 -0.47 14.35 -9.41
N MET A 64 -0.95 15.04 -8.39
CA MET A 64 -1.22 16.49 -8.45
C MET A 64 0.05 17.31 -8.64
N THR A 65 1.13 16.97 -7.92
CA THR A 65 2.43 17.65 -8.10
C THR A 65 3.00 17.41 -9.50
N ALA A 66 2.96 16.17 -10.00
CA ALA A 66 3.35 15.86 -11.37
C ALA A 66 2.52 16.61 -12.43
N LEU A 67 1.20 16.68 -12.25
CA LEU A 67 0.32 17.45 -13.14
C LEU A 67 0.67 18.94 -13.11
N SER A 68 0.86 19.53 -11.93
CA SER A 68 1.20 20.95 -11.80
C SER A 68 2.53 21.29 -12.48
N ILE A 69 3.56 20.46 -12.31
CA ILE A 69 4.86 20.61 -12.97
C ILE A 69 4.71 20.45 -14.49
N GLY A 70 3.96 19.44 -14.94
CA GLY A 70 3.71 19.22 -16.37
C GLY A 70 3.05 20.42 -17.04
N VAL A 71 2.01 20.98 -16.43
CA VAL A 71 1.32 22.18 -16.93
C VAL A 71 2.27 23.39 -16.96
N LEU A 72 3.07 23.58 -15.90
CA LEU A 72 4.02 24.68 -15.82
C LEU A 72 5.11 24.58 -16.90
N VAL A 73 5.65 23.39 -17.14
CA VAL A 73 6.65 23.14 -18.19
C VAL A 73 6.06 23.43 -19.57
N ILE A 74 4.84 22.97 -19.86
CA ILE A 74 4.16 23.23 -21.13
C ILE A 74 3.92 24.73 -21.33
N ALA A 75 3.48 25.44 -20.28
CA ALA A 75 3.28 26.89 -20.33
C ALA A 75 4.59 27.65 -20.61
N LEU A 76 5.68 27.27 -19.94
CA LEU A 76 7.00 27.87 -20.18
C LEU A 76 7.53 27.58 -21.59
N MET A 77 7.33 26.36 -22.11
CA MET A 77 7.67 26.02 -23.49
C MET A 77 6.89 26.87 -24.49
N GLY A 78 5.58 27.02 -24.30
CA GLY A 78 4.73 27.88 -25.14
C GLY A 78 5.19 29.35 -25.11
N TYR A 79 5.54 29.85 -23.91
CA TYR A 79 6.09 31.20 -23.77
C TYR A 79 7.44 31.35 -24.47
N ALA A 80 8.36 30.39 -24.33
CA ALA A 80 9.67 30.43 -24.98
C ALA A 80 9.56 30.40 -26.52
N ILE A 81 8.63 29.61 -27.07
CA ILE A 81 8.33 29.59 -28.50
C ILE A 81 7.86 30.97 -28.98
N SER A 82 7.02 31.67 -28.20
CA SER A 82 6.55 33.02 -28.56
C SER A 82 7.68 34.06 -28.63
N GLN A 83 8.79 33.82 -27.95
CA GLN A 83 10.00 34.67 -27.96
C GLN A 83 11.00 34.28 -29.06
N GLY A 84 10.67 33.28 -29.90
CA GLY A 84 11.51 32.83 -31.03
C GLY A 84 12.46 31.69 -30.71
N PHE A 85 12.41 31.08 -29.53
CA PHE A 85 13.29 29.97 -29.13
C PHE A 85 12.77 28.58 -29.51
N ALA A 86 12.12 28.46 -30.68
CA ALA A 86 11.44 27.22 -31.08
C ALA A 86 12.40 26.03 -31.25
N GLU A 87 13.59 26.25 -31.84
CA GLU A 87 14.58 25.18 -32.05
C GLU A 87 15.12 24.64 -30.71
N GLN A 88 15.38 25.51 -29.74
CA GLN A 88 15.90 25.12 -28.42
C GLN A 88 14.86 24.29 -27.65
N VAL A 89 13.59 24.68 -27.71
CA VAL A 89 12.48 23.96 -27.07
C VAL A 89 12.31 22.55 -27.65
N GLN A 90 12.53 22.37 -28.96
CA GLN A 90 12.45 21.06 -29.60
C GLN A 90 13.49 20.07 -29.04
N TRP A 91 14.76 20.48 -28.92
CA TRP A 91 15.81 19.62 -28.36
C TRP A 91 15.56 19.25 -26.90
N ILE A 92 15.06 20.21 -26.10
CA ILE A 92 14.68 19.97 -24.71
C ILE A 92 13.48 19.00 -24.64
N GLY A 93 12.49 19.14 -25.53
CA GLY A 93 11.36 18.22 -25.59
C GLY A 93 11.77 16.77 -25.86
N VAL A 94 12.72 16.56 -26.80
CA VAL A 94 13.25 15.23 -27.13
C VAL A 94 13.99 14.60 -25.94
N SER A 95 14.80 15.38 -25.21
CA SER A 95 15.52 14.85 -24.05
C SER A 95 14.58 14.45 -22.90
N ILE A 96 13.56 15.25 -22.62
CA ILE A 96 12.53 14.94 -21.63
C ILE A 96 11.77 13.67 -22.04
N ALA A 97 11.32 13.59 -23.29
CA ALA A 97 10.60 12.42 -23.80
C ALA A 97 11.46 11.14 -23.73
N SER A 98 12.77 11.24 -23.96
CA SER A 98 13.71 10.12 -23.84
C SER A 98 13.78 9.59 -22.40
N VAL A 99 13.96 10.48 -21.41
CA VAL A 99 14.03 10.08 -20.00
C VAL A 99 12.70 9.48 -19.54
N VAL A 100 11.58 10.12 -19.88
CA VAL A 100 10.24 9.60 -19.56
C VAL A 100 10.01 8.24 -20.23
N GLY A 101 10.41 8.08 -21.49
CA GLY A 101 10.33 6.82 -22.22
C GLY A 101 11.10 5.68 -21.54
N LEU A 102 12.31 5.94 -21.04
CA LEU A 102 13.11 4.98 -20.27
C LEU A 102 12.39 4.55 -18.98
N PHE A 103 11.79 5.49 -18.26
CA PHE A 103 11.05 5.19 -17.03
C PHE A 103 9.78 4.38 -17.30
N ILE A 104 9.05 4.67 -18.38
CA ILE A 104 7.86 3.90 -18.77
C ILE A 104 8.24 2.49 -19.19
N TYR A 105 9.32 2.33 -19.97
CA TYR A 105 9.79 1.03 -20.41
C TYR A 105 10.21 0.13 -19.24
N LYS A 106 10.92 0.68 -18.25
CA LYS A 106 11.39 -0.06 -17.06
C LYS A 106 10.25 -0.53 -16.14
N ARG A 107 9.05 0.07 -16.23
CA ARG A 107 7.91 -0.24 -15.34
C ARG A 107 7.09 -1.46 -15.82
N LYS A 108 7.31 -1.93 -17.05
CA LYS A 108 6.76 -3.20 -17.55
C LYS A 108 7.68 -4.36 -17.19
#